data_AF-A0A0G3WBA9-F1
#
_entry.id   AF-A0A0G3WBA9-F1
#
_cell.length_a   1.000
_cell.length_b   1.000
_cell.length_c   1.000
_cell.angle_alpha   90.00
_cell.angle_beta   90.00
_cell.angle_gamma   90.00
#
_symmetry.space_group_name_H-M   'P 1'
#
loop_
_entity.id
_entity.type
_entity.pdbx_description
1 polymer ?
#
loop_
_entity_poly.entity_id
_entity_poly.type
_entity_poly.pdbx_seq_one_letter_code
_entity_poly.pdbx_strand_id
1 'polypeptide(L)'
;MEQIYRIKYLKKFEGKSLRKIANITGHDFETVKKYVEQDNFNIEIRPKQIRSGKLSPYRDLVIKWLTDDIRAPHKQRHTAKRVYIILQYRFIVLT
;
A
#
# COMPACT_ATOMS: atom_id res chain seq x y z
N MET A 1 -17.28 2.89 -18.40
CA MET A 1 -16.23 2.22 -19.20
C MET A 1 -16.56 2.21 -20.69
N GLU A 2 -17.79 1.89 -21.10
CA GLU A 2 -18.22 1.85 -22.52
C GLU A 2 -17.92 3.15 -23.30
N GLN A 3 -18.18 4.32 -22.70
CA GLN A 3 -17.89 5.62 -23.31
C GLN A 3 -16.40 5.84 -23.62
N ILE A 4 -15.50 5.41 -22.73
CA ILE A 4 -14.05 5.50 -22.92
C ILE A 4 -13.60 4.61 -24.09
N TYR A 5 -14.13 3.38 -24.16
CA TYR A 5 -13.86 2.47 -25.27
C TYR A 5 -14.35 3.04 -26.61
N ARG A 6 -15.55 3.63 -26.63
CA ARG A 6 -16.10 4.30 -27.82
C ARG A 6 -15.19 5.45 -28.28
N ILE A 7 -14.74 6.30 -27.37
CA ILE A 7 -13.81 7.42 -27.68
C ILE A 7 -12.50 6.88 -28.28
N LYS A 8 -11.89 5.87 -27.65
CA LYS A 8 -10.65 5.25 -28.16
C LYS A 8 -10.86 4.57 -29.52
N TYR A 9 -12.01 3.92 -29.73
CA TYR A 9 -12.35 3.28 -31.01
C TYR A 9 -12.44 4.30 -32.15
N LEU A 10 -13.18 5.39 -31.94
CA LEU A 10 -13.33 6.48 -32.92
C LEU A 10 -11.98 7.11 -33.29
N LYS A 11 -11.03 7.15 -32.35
CA LYS A 11 -9.68 7.66 -32.62
C LYS A 11 -8.80 6.65 -33.35
N LYS A 12 -8.77 5.40 -32.88
CA LYS A 12 -7.83 4.36 -33.35
C LYS A 12 -8.25 3.72 -34.68
N PHE A 13 -9.54 3.41 -34.83
CA PHE A 13 -10.06 2.68 -36.00
C PHE A 13 -10.66 3.60 -37.05
N GLU A 14 -11.40 4.64 -36.62
CA GLU A 14 -12.02 5.57 -37.57
C GLU A 14 -11.16 6.81 -37.88
N GLY A 15 -10.01 6.98 -37.21
CA GLY A 15 -9.06 8.06 -37.48
C GLY A 15 -9.58 9.47 -37.22
N LYS A 16 -10.68 9.63 -36.48
CA LYS A 16 -11.34 10.94 -36.28
C LYS A 16 -10.47 11.90 -35.45
N SER A 17 -10.63 13.20 -35.72
CA SER A 17 -10.00 14.25 -34.92
C SER A 17 -10.67 14.37 -33.55
N LEU A 18 -9.92 14.84 -32.53
CA LEU A 18 -10.43 14.97 -31.17
C LEU A 18 -11.69 15.86 -31.08
N ARG A 19 -11.73 16.97 -31.85
CA ARG A 19 -12.93 17.83 -31.95
C ARG A 19 -14.13 17.10 -32.53
N LYS A 20 -13.93 16.26 -33.55
CA LYS A 20 -15.03 15.50 -34.15
C LYS A 20 -15.54 14.42 -33.20
N ILE A 21 -14.65 13.81 -32.41
CA ILE A 21 -15.03 12.86 -31.36
C ILE A 21 -15.86 13.55 -30.29
N ALA A 22 -15.43 14.73 -29.80
CA ALA A 22 -16.18 15.53 -28.82
C ALA A 22 -17.62 15.83 -29.29
N ASN A 23 -17.80 16.23 -30.56
CA ASN A 23 -19.12 16.48 -31.13
C ASN A 23 -19.99 15.20 -31.24
N ILE A 24 -19.39 14.04 -31.54
CA ILE A 24 -20.11 12.76 -31.69
C ILE A 24 -20.50 12.16 -30.33
N THR A 25 -19.64 12.31 -29.33
CA THR A 25 -19.85 11.74 -28.00
C THR A 25 -20.56 12.69 -27.05
N GLY A 26 -20.63 13.99 -27.38
CA GLY A 26 -21.20 15.02 -26.52
C GLY A 26 -20.34 15.34 -25.29
N HIS A 27 -19.08 14.88 -25.27
CA HIS A 27 -18.14 15.15 -24.19
C HIS A 27 -17.28 16.37 -24.49
N ASP A 28 -16.82 17.03 -23.43
CA ASP A 28 -15.87 18.12 -23.56
C ASP A 28 -14.52 17.66 -24.17
N PHE A 29 -13.85 18.58 -24.86
CA PHE A 29 -12.59 18.33 -25.54
C PHE A 29 -11.50 17.83 -24.59
N GLU A 30 -11.39 18.39 -23.37
CA GLU A 30 -10.37 17.96 -22.42
C GLU A 30 -10.61 16.52 -21.95
N THR A 31 -11.88 16.15 -21.80
CA THR A 31 -12.28 14.79 -21.41
C THR A 31 -11.92 13.78 -22.50
N VAL A 32 -12.20 14.12 -23.77
CA VAL A 32 -11.82 13.29 -24.92
C VAL A 32 -10.31 13.16 -25.02
N LYS A 33 -9.57 14.26 -24.87
CA LYS A 33 -8.10 14.27 -24.89
C LYS A 33 -7.53 13.36 -23.79
N LYS A 34 -7.98 13.55 -22.55
CA LYS A 34 -7.60 12.72 -21.39
C LYS A 34 -7.82 11.24 -21.66
N TYR A 35 -8.98 10.85 -22.15
CA TYR A 35 -9.30 9.44 -22.39
C TYR A 35 -8.57 8.82 -23.58
N VAL A 36 -8.19 9.62 -24.58
CA VAL A 36 -7.34 9.16 -25.69
C VAL A 36 -5.90 8.95 -25.22
N GLU A 37 -5.35 9.85 -24.43
CA GLU A 37 -3.96 9.81 -23.94
C GLU A 37 -3.74 8.83 -22.78
N GLN A 38 -4.78 8.59 -21.97
CA GLN A 38 -4.67 7.70 -20.82
C GLN A 38 -4.74 6.23 -21.23
N ASP A 39 -3.62 5.51 -21.13
CA ASP A 39 -3.54 4.09 -21.48
C ASP A 39 -4.09 3.17 -20.38
N ASN A 40 -3.85 3.50 -19.12
CA ASN A 40 -4.23 2.69 -17.97
C ASN A 40 -5.28 3.40 -17.11
N PHE A 41 -6.40 2.73 -16.86
CA PHE A 41 -7.47 3.18 -15.96
C PHE A 41 -7.53 2.37 -14.65
N ASN A 42 -6.56 1.47 -14.43
CA ASN A 42 -6.49 0.74 -13.18
C ASN A 42 -6.16 1.68 -12.03
N ILE A 43 -6.77 1.39 -10.89
CA ILE A 43 -6.47 2.05 -9.62
C ILE A 43 -5.05 1.62 -9.23
N GLU A 44 -4.11 2.55 -9.21
CA GLU A 44 -2.80 2.29 -8.63
C GLU A 44 -2.97 2.09 -7.11
N ILE A 45 -2.93 0.83 -6.68
CA ILE A 45 -2.91 0.48 -5.27
C ILE A 45 -1.54 0.91 -4.75
N ARG A 46 -1.50 2.04 -4.04
CA ARG A 46 -0.26 2.49 -3.40
C ARG A 46 0.23 1.38 -2.47
N PRO A 47 1.53 1.03 -2.51
CA PRO A 47 2.06 0.05 -1.59
C PRO A 47 1.80 0.51 -0.16
N LYS A 48 1.39 -0.44 0.70
CA LYS A 48 1.15 -0.14 2.11
C LYS A 48 2.42 0.42 2.72
N GLN A 49 2.35 1.60 3.32
CA GLN A 49 3.51 2.21 3.98
C GLN A 49 4.00 1.31 5.12
N ILE A 50 5.18 0.72 4.96
CA ILE A 50 5.84 -0.05 6.02
C ILE A 50 6.63 0.94 6.86
N ARG A 51 6.17 1.19 8.10
CA ARG A 51 6.91 2.00 9.08
C ARG A 51 7.69 1.08 10.00
N SER A 52 9.00 1.25 10.06
CA SER A 52 9.82 0.68 11.15
C SER A 52 9.70 1.58 12.38
N GLY A 53 9.30 0.99 13.51
CA GLY A 53 9.26 1.67 14.80
C GLY A 53 10.52 1.37 15.60
N LYS A 54 10.70 2.04 16.75
CA LYS A 54 11.81 1.77 17.68
C LYS A 54 11.88 0.31 18.15
N LEU A 55 10.73 -0.38 18.15
CA LEU A 55 10.62 -1.80 18.52
C LEU A 55 11.00 -2.76 17.38
N SER A 56 11.04 -2.29 16.13
CA SER A 56 11.26 -3.15 14.95
C SER A 56 12.51 -4.02 15.06
N PRO A 57 13.67 -3.54 15.54
CA PRO A 57 14.87 -4.37 15.68
C PRO A 57 14.75 -5.49 16.73
N TYR A 58 13.86 -5.31 17.71
CA TYR A 58 13.73 -6.20 18.86
C TYR A 58 12.51 -7.12 18.78
N ARG A 59 11.69 -6.97 17.73
CA ARG A 59 10.37 -7.60 17.63
C ARG A 59 10.46 -9.12 17.72
N ASP A 60 11.35 -9.73 16.95
CA ASP A 60 11.47 -11.18 16.88
C ASP A 60 11.98 -11.78 18.20
N LEU A 61 12.89 -11.06 18.87
CA LEU A 61 13.39 -11.43 20.18
C LEU A 61 12.28 -11.40 21.24
N VAL A 62 11.47 -10.32 21.26
CA VAL A 62 10.35 -10.17 22.18
C VAL A 62 9.28 -11.24 21.92
N ILE A 63 8.97 -11.52 20.65
CA ILE A 63 8.02 -12.57 20.27
C ILE A 63 8.47 -13.93 20.80
N LYS A 64 9.77 -14.24 20.67
CA LYS A 64 10.33 -15.50 21.19
C LYS A 64 10.08 -15.63 22.69
N TRP A 65 10.42 -14.61 23.49
CA TRP A 65 10.21 -14.65 24.94
C TRP A 65 8.73 -14.79 25.32
N LEU A 66 7.84 -14.06 24.65
CA LEU A 66 6.40 -14.16 24.89
C LEU A 66 5.84 -15.54 24.50
N THR A 67 6.40 -16.17 23.47
CA THR A 67 6.02 -17.52 23.04
C THR A 67 6.43 -18.56 24.07
N ASP A 68 7.63 -18.42 24.63
CA ASP A 68 8.13 -19.27 25.71
C ASP A 68 7.29 -19.08 26.99
N ASP A 69 6.87 -17.84 27.29
CA ASP A 69 6.02 -17.53 28.44
C ASP A 69 4.65 -18.19 28.37
N ILE A 70 4.06 -18.32 27.18
CA ILE A 70 2.77 -19.02 27.03
C ILE A 70 2.87 -20.46 27.55
N ARG A 71 4.02 -21.10 27.36
CA ARG A 71 4.30 -22.47 27.83
C ARG A 71 4.63 -22.54 29.32
N ALA A 72 4.98 -21.42 29.94
CA ALA A 72 5.31 -21.35 31.36
C ALA A 72 4.03 -21.23 32.25
N PRO A 73 4.10 -21.67 33.52
CA PRO A 73 3.06 -21.43 34.52
C PRO A 73 2.73 -19.94 34.62
N HIS A 74 1.45 -19.61 34.84
CA HIS A 74 0.95 -18.23 34.83
C HIS A 74 1.78 -17.24 35.68
N LYS A 75 2.27 -17.67 36.84
CA LYS A 75 3.08 -16.83 37.76
C LYS A 75 4.53 -16.60 37.30
N GLN A 76 5.03 -17.36 36.33
CA GLN A 76 6.40 -17.28 35.80
C GLN A 76 6.49 -16.50 34.49
N ARG A 77 5.35 -16.11 33.91
CA ARG A 77 5.30 -15.34 32.66
C ARG A 77 5.85 -13.94 32.86
N HIS A 78 6.63 -13.44 31.91
CA HIS A 78 7.16 -12.09 31.99
C HIS A 78 6.04 -11.07 31.81
N THR A 79 6.12 -9.98 32.56
CA THR A 79 5.31 -8.79 32.32
C THR A 79 5.97 -7.91 31.27
N ALA A 80 5.22 -7.00 30.65
CA ALA A 80 5.76 -6.03 29.70
C ALA A 80 6.95 -5.23 30.30
N LYS A 81 6.86 -4.88 31.58
CA LYS A 81 7.96 -4.22 32.32
C LYS A 81 9.21 -5.10 32.37
N ARG A 82 9.07 -6.39 32.64
CA ARG A 82 10.20 -7.32 32.74
C ARG A 82 10.86 -7.56 31.38
N VAL A 83 10.07 -7.69 30.31
CA VAL A 83 10.57 -7.75 28.93
C VAL A 83 11.37 -6.50 28.57
N TYR A 84 10.85 -5.31 28.89
CA TYR A 84 11.56 -4.05 28.67
C TYR A 84 12.88 -3.97 29.44
N ILE A 85 12.88 -4.34 30.71
CA ILE A 85 14.08 -4.35 31.56
C ILE A 85 15.13 -5.32 30.98
N ILE A 86 14.72 -6.51 30.55
CA ILE A 86 15.64 -7.50 29.94
C ILE A 86 16.24 -6.94 28.64
N LEU A 87 15.43 -6.31 27.77
CA LEU A 87 15.94 -5.61 26.59
C LEU A 87 16.98 -4.56 26.98
N GLN A 88 16.65 -3.71 27.95
CA GLN A 88 17.51 -2.65 28.41
C GLN A 88 18.86 -3.19 28.90
N TYR A 89 18.87 -4.19 29.78
CA TYR A 89 20.11 -4.81 30.26
C TYR A 89 20.90 -5.51 29.16
N ARG A 90 20.22 -6.25 28.28
CA ARG A 90 20.87 -7.04 27.22
C ARG A 90 21.63 -6.16 26.23
N PHE A 91 21.18 -4.95 25.98
CA PHE A 91 21.80 -4.03 25.02
C PHE A 91 22.65 -2.91 25.66
N ILE A 92 22.59 -2.69 26.98
CA ILE A 92 23.44 -1.73 27.70
C ILE A 92 24.79 -2.31 28.11
N VAL A 93 24.88 -3.63 28.38
CA VAL A 93 26.14 -4.26 28.86
C VAL A 93 27.06 -4.69 27.69
N LEU A 94 26.59 -4.59 26.45
CA LEU A 94 27.34 -4.96 25.23
C LEU A 94 27.99 -3.75 24.53
N THR A 95 27.91 -2.56 25.13
CA THR A 95 28.49 -1.30 24.64
C THR A 95 29.43 -0.72 25.68
#